data_AF-A0AAD9PBH9-F1
#
_entry.id   AF-A0AAD9PBH9-F1
#
_cell.length_a   1.000
_cell.length_b   1.000
_cell.length_c   1.000
_cell.angle_alpha   90.00
_cell.angle_beta   90.00
_cell.angle_gamma   90.00
#
_symmetry.space_group_name_H-M   'P 1'
#
loop_
_entity.id
_entity.type
_entity.pdbx_description
1 polymer ?
#
loop_
_entity_poly.entity_id
_entity_poly.type
_entity_poly.pdbx_seq_one_letter_code
_entity_poly.pdbx_strand_id
1 'polypeptide(L)'
;MKCTRRLVLVRLVAVASVTCLAKFVYDMHVTNVSTRKIRQQATFTIVKSRIVQSNSLSRTQPTTTSLTQPSAISRTQLSAISRTQPSATWRSPTKLLVTATTTGPPHVTRYSKPQHVKTYNGVWQEVNDRVGVYLFSAFYDNRPGIEWPVIRTIAVSRNSDTGRLLCLLWFPKMTRPVVAEANTAAVGAGFVVVDHGVYHAVILSCAVHTDAGRPPPIPEHVSIVKVSQAAVTTLLRVQVPERPERPIAFGHCMSVAYWNQDPYRIVEWMELHRMWGVAEVTIYNSSLHADAARVYQHYASKGFVDFRQAPNAFNTPPDNEDVILLNMSPVLNDCMYRNMYRYRRLVVTDIDEMIVPRMHDNYTAMLDAIETAYEAAYVKPKTPIGKTTRPTVHGQRSALTEPLNVAWPASYMFNNVYFFKDFNVTGQAPGFLTTQQYLRHIPPSELGYSVKQIYNPRACVGIQNHYCWVLFDKNTPLYLDVPQNVGMNQHYKKCHFDAYLNKPGTCKTLMKNSGVDLTMTRFRRELESRVRVVLKELDLNKFM
;
A
#
# COMPACT_ATOMS: atom_id res chain seq x y z
N MET A 1 26.55 -59.66 12.19
CA MET A 1 26.45 -60.43 10.93
C MET A 1 26.86 -59.53 9.76
N LYS A 2 27.84 -59.98 8.99
CA LYS A 2 28.39 -59.32 7.79
C LYS A 2 27.37 -59.39 6.62
N CYS A 3 27.32 -58.36 5.77
CA CYS A 3 27.35 -58.54 4.31
C CYS A 3 27.58 -57.21 3.53
N THR A 4 28.85 -57.00 3.19
CA THR A 4 29.47 -56.57 1.91
C THR A 4 28.68 -56.01 0.71
N ARG A 5 29.39 -55.05 0.05
CA ARG A 5 29.47 -54.67 -1.40
C ARG A 5 28.41 -53.68 -1.92
N ARG A 6 28.71 -52.62 -2.66
CA ARG A 6 29.82 -52.34 -3.61
C ARG A 6 30.07 -50.82 -3.73
N LEU A 7 31.35 -50.44 -3.80
CA LEU A 7 31.81 -49.15 -4.30
C LEU A 7 31.53 -49.06 -5.81
N VAL A 8 30.99 -47.93 -6.28
CA VAL A 8 31.32 -47.38 -7.61
C VAL A 8 31.64 -45.90 -7.39
N LEU A 9 32.92 -45.59 -7.56
CA LEU A 9 33.48 -44.25 -7.53
C LEU A 9 33.31 -43.67 -8.95
N VAL A 10 32.50 -42.63 -9.12
CA VAL A 10 32.58 -41.74 -10.28
C VAL A 10 32.87 -40.35 -9.75
N ARG A 11 34.11 -39.88 -9.98
CA ARG A 11 34.49 -38.48 -9.84
C ARG A 11 33.79 -37.69 -10.94
N LEU A 12 33.01 -36.67 -10.57
CA LEU A 12 32.60 -35.60 -11.46
C LEU A 12 32.78 -34.27 -10.75
N VAL A 13 33.75 -33.51 -11.25
CA VAL A 13 33.94 -32.09 -11.00
C VAL A 13 32.84 -31.34 -11.74
N ALA A 14 32.04 -30.53 -11.05
CA ALA A 14 31.27 -29.44 -11.68
C ALA A 14 30.74 -28.42 -10.66
N VAL A 15 31.38 -27.25 -10.67
CA VAL A 15 30.83 -25.88 -10.59
C VAL A 15 29.43 -25.73 -9.97
N ALA A 16 29.38 -25.15 -8.76
CA ALA A 16 28.14 -24.70 -8.13
C ALA A 16 27.63 -23.41 -8.79
N SER A 17 26.41 -23.46 -9.34
CA SER A 17 25.64 -22.27 -9.74
C SER A 17 24.68 -21.90 -8.61
N VAL A 18 24.77 -20.65 -8.13
CA VAL A 18 23.94 -20.09 -7.05
C VAL A 18 22.60 -19.65 -7.63
N THR A 19 21.68 -20.58 -7.82
CA THR A 19 20.27 -20.30 -8.14
C THR A 19 19.41 -21.44 -7.63
N CYS A 20 19.13 -21.46 -6.33
CA CYS A 20 17.95 -22.11 -5.74
C CYS A 20 17.87 -21.79 -4.25
N LEU A 21 17.29 -20.63 -3.91
CA LEU A 21 16.81 -20.33 -2.55
C LEU A 21 15.70 -19.26 -2.54
N ALA A 22 14.99 -19.12 -3.66
CA ALA A 22 13.80 -18.28 -3.78
C ALA A 22 12.73 -19.11 -4.52
N LYS A 23 12.02 -19.93 -3.75
CA LYS A 23 10.78 -20.58 -4.22
C LYS A 23 9.90 -20.88 -3.02
N PHE A 24 9.30 -19.83 -2.46
CA PHE A 24 8.18 -19.90 -1.52
C PHE A 24 7.39 -18.60 -1.60
N VAL A 25 6.53 -18.46 -2.61
CA VAL A 25 5.49 -17.41 -2.67
C VAL A 25 4.24 -18.01 -3.30
N TYR A 26 3.40 -18.63 -2.47
CA TYR A 26 1.94 -18.52 -2.43
C TYR A 26 1.46 -19.42 -1.28
N ASP A 27 0.76 -18.84 -0.31
CA ASP A 27 0.24 -19.45 0.93
C ASP A 27 1.26 -20.03 1.93
N MET A 28 1.34 -19.38 3.09
CA MET A 28 1.27 -20.01 4.43
C MET A 28 1.72 -18.99 5.48
N HIS A 29 0.78 -18.33 6.15
CA HIS A 29 0.89 -17.99 7.57
C HIS A 29 -0.45 -18.32 8.25
N VAL A 30 -0.77 -19.62 8.25
CA VAL A 30 -1.66 -20.23 9.23
C VAL A 30 -0.99 -21.55 9.63
N THR A 31 -0.28 -21.53 10.75
CA THR A 31 -0.41 -22.46 11.89
C THR A 31 0.86 -22.42 12.73
N ASN A 32 0.68 -22.07 14.00
CA ASN A 32 1.60 -22.30 15.09
C ASN A 32 1.71 -23.81 15.36
N VAL A 33 2.87 -24.46 15.18
CA VAL A 33 3.25 -25.65 15.97
C VAL A 33 4.78 -25.72 16.11
N SER A 34 5.19 -25.77 17.38
CA SER A 34 6.39 -26.37 17.96
C SER A 34 7.32 -27.19 17.04
N THR A 35 8.62 -26.94 17.23
CA THR A 35 9.78 -27.71 16.79
C THR A 35 9.60 -29.24 16.75
N ARG A 36 9.72 -29.87 15.56
CA ARG A 36 10.41 -31.18 15.37
C ARG A 36 10.61 -31.55 13.88
N LYS A 37 11.83 -32.02 13.59
CA LYS A 37 12.38 -32.59 12.33
C LYS A 37 11.40 -33.40 11.49
N ILE A 38 11.32 -33.17 10.17
CA ILE A 38 11.15 -34.23 9.15
C ILE A 38 11.93 -33.84 7.87
N ARG A 39 12.88 -34.69 7.47
CA ARG A 39 13.49 -34.74 6.12
C ARG A 39 12.53 -35.48 5.19
N GLN A 40 12.30 -35.01 3.97
CA GLN A 40 11.99 -35.90 2.85
C GLN A 40 12.37 -35.30 1.50
N GLN A 41 12.98 -36.15 0.67
CA GLN A 41 13.46 -35.92 -0.69
C GLN A 41 12.29 -35.90 -1.68
N ALA A 42 12.36 -35.06 -2.72
CA ALA A 42 11.58 -35.25 -3.93
C ALA A 42 12.43 -34.86 -5.16
N THR A 43 12.65 -35.85 -6.02
CA THR A 43 13.36 -35.79 -7.30
C THR A 43 12.34 -35.54 -8.40
N PHE A 44 12.46 -34.52 -9.26
CA PHE A 44 11.72 -34.49 -10.55
C PHE A 44 12.43 -33.72 -11.68
N THR A 45 12.19 -34.25 -12.88
CA THR A 45 12.89 -34.15 -14.17
C THR A 45 12.68 -32.82 -14.92
N ILE A 46 13.72 -32.37 -15.65
CA ILE A 46 13.74 -31.12 -16.44
C ILE A 46 13.45 -31.41 -17.92
N VAL A 47 12.53 -30.64 -18.52
CA VAL A 47 12.40 -30.49 -19.98
C VAL A 47 13.18 -29.24 -20.41
N LYS A 48 14.14 -29.40 -21.33
CA LYS A 48 14.99 -28.33 -21.87
C LYS A 48 14.27 -27.55 -22.98
N SER A 49 14.35 -26.22 -22.96
CA SER A 49 14.20 -25.37 -24.15
C SER A 49 15.52 -24.61 -24.42
N ARG A 50 15.93 -24.57 -25.70
CA ARG A 50 17.24 -24.10 -26.19
C ARG A 50 17.31 -22.56 -26.20
N ILE A 51 18.43 -22.02 -25.71
CA ILE A 51 18.87 -20.64 -25.96
C ILE A 51 19.86 -20.66 -27.12
N VAL A 52 19.60 -19.85 -28.15
CA VAL A 52 20.53 -19.56 -29.25
C VAL A 52 21.41 -18.40 -28.81
N GLN A 53 22.73 -18.61 -28.80
CA GLN A 53 23.74 -17.56 -28.62
C GLN A 53 24.13 -16.99 -29.99
N SER A 54 24.27 -15.67 -30.07
CA SER A 54 25.05 -15.00 -31.12
C SER A 54 26.01 -14.01 -30.48
N ASN A 55 27.31 -14.26 -30.63
CA ASN A 55 28.40 -13.33 -30.37
C ASN A 55 28.87 -12.73 -31.69
N SER A 56 29.09 -11.41 -31.75
CA SER A 56 30.26 -10.82 -32.43
C SER A 56 30.46 -9.36 -32.02
N LEU A 57 31.74 -8.99 -31.90
CA LEU A 57 32.28 -7.71 -31.44
C LEU A 57 32.28 -6.64 -32.56
N SER A 58 32.21 -5.35 -32.20
CA SER A 58 33.22 -4.36 -32.66
C SER A 58 33.12 -3.04 -31.88
N ARG A 59 34.27 -2.38 -31.81
CA ARG A 59 34.61 -1.16 -31.06
C ARG A 59 34.53 0.04 -32.00
N THR A 60 33.74 1.05 -31.69
CA THR A 60 33.75 2.38 -32.35
C THR A 60 33.46 3.49 -31.34
N GLN A 61 34.17 4.62 -31.49
CA GLN A 61 34.08 5.83 -30.66
C GLN A 61 32.72 6.54 -30.79
N PRO A 62 32.27 7.32 -29.78
CA PRO A 62 30.98 7.99 -29.85
C PRO A 62 31.08 9.33 -30.59
N THR A 63 30.43 9.40 -31.75
CA THR A 63 30.00 10.66 -32.38
C THR A 63 28.70 11.13 -31.72
N THR A 64 28.64 12.43 -31.44
CA THR A 64 27.50 13.17 -30.93
C THR A 64 26.27 13.01 -31.82
N THR A 65 25.21 12.41 -31.30
CA THR A 65 23.86 12.44 -31.89
C THR A 65 22.84 12.94 -30.87
N SER A 66 21.97 13.81 -31.39
CA SER A 66 20.93 14.58 -30.72
C SER A 66 19.96 13.74 -29.87
N LEU A 67 19.54 14.32 -28.74
CA LEU A 67 18.45 13.88 -27.87
C LEU A 67 17.14 13.67 -28.65
N THR A 68 16.88 12.43 -29.07
CA THR A 68 15.52 11.95 -29.40
C THR A 68 14.80 11.56 -28.11
N GLN A 69 13.54 11.98 -27.98
CA GLN A 69 12.64 11.69 -26.85
C GLN A 69 12.64 10.20 -26.46
N PRO A 70 12.49 9.85 -25.18
CA PRO A 70 12.55 8.45 -24.75
C PRO A 70 11.38 7.66 -25.34
N SER A 71 11.75 6.48 -25.82
CA SER A 71 10.98 5.50 -26.58
C SER A 71 9.62 5.15 -25.97
N ALA A 72 8.60 4.99 -26.83
CA ALA A 72 7.30 4.46 -26.46
C ALA A 72 7.44 3.09 -25.76
N ILE A 73 6.64 2.85 -24.71
CA ILE A 73 6.52 1.55 -24.05
C ILE A 73 5.94 0.57 -25.07
N SER A 74 6.69 -0.46 -25.45
CA SER A 74 6.21 -1.46 -26.41
C SER A 74 5.07 -2.29 -25.80
N ARG A 75 4.05 -2.63 -26.60
CA ARG A 75 2.94 -3.52 -26.23
C ARG A 75 3.41 -4.86 -25.65
N THR A 76 4.59 -5.33 -26.05
CA THR A 76 5.20 -6.59 -25.59
C THR A 76 5.90 -6.47 -24.23
N GLN A 77 6.10 -5.26 -23.70
CA GLN A 77 6.79 -5.02 -22.44
C GLN A 77 5.87 -5.06 -21.23
N LEU A 78 4.55 -4.84 -21.39
CA LEU A 78 3.60 -4.96 -20.27
C LEU A 78 3.54 -6.41 -19.79
N SER A 79 4.28 -6.69 -18.73
CA SER A 79 4.35 -7.99 -18.07
C SER A 79 3.03 -8.25 -17.34
N ALA A 80 2.50 -9.46 -17.53
CA ALA A 80 1.44 -10.11 -16.76
C ALA A 80 0.45 -9.22 -15.97
N ILE A 81 -0.79 -9.08 -16.47
CA ILE A 81 -1.92 -8.66 -15.62
C ILE A 81 -2.24 -9.80 -14.65
N SER A 82 -2.22 -9.52 -13.36
CA SER A 82 -2.82 -10.42 -12.38
C SER A 82 -4.31 -10.14 -12.24
N ARG A 83 -5.11 -11.17 -12.50
CA ARG A 83 -6.56 -11.20 -12.23
C ARG A 83 -6.91 -12.06 -11.01
N THR A 84 -5.93 -12.73 -10.40
CA THR A 84 -6.13 -13.64 -9.27
C THR A 84 -6.09 -12.86 -7.96
N GLN A 85 -7.20 -12.85 -7.24
CA GLN A 85 -7.31 -12.20 -5.93
C GLN A 85 -6.54 -12.97 -4.83
N PRO A 86 -6.07 -12.29 -3.77
CA PRO A 86 -5.94 -12.93 -2.46
C PRO A 86 -7.32 -13.47 -2.03
N SER A 87 -7.36 -14.58 -1.30
CA SER A 87 -8.57 -15.35 -0.92
C SER A 87 -9.63 -14.60 -0.07
N ALA A 88 -9.44 -13.31 0.22
CA ALA A 88 -10.37 -12.50 1.00
C ALA A 88 -11.53 -12.00 0.13
N THR A 89 -12.55 -12.85 -0.05
CA THR A 89 -13.81 -12.44 -0.70
C THR A 89 -14.55 -11.42 0.17
N TRP A 90 -14.53 -10.14 -0.21
CA TRP A 90 -15.41 -9.14 0.37
C TRP A 90 -16.86 -9.45 -0.03
N ARG A 91 -17.75 -9.52 0.96
CA ARG A 91 -19.20 -9.59 0.74
C ARG A 91 -19.78 -8.20 0.98
N SER A 92 -20.63 -7.69 0.09
CA SER A 92 -21.41 -6.50 0.37
C SER A 92 -22.24 -6.71 1.64
N PRO A 93 -22.24 -5.78 2.62
CA PRO A 93 -23.16 -5.86 3.75
C PRO A 93 -24.60 -5.75 3.21
N THR A 94 -25.35 -6.84 3.26
CA THR A 94 -26.69 -6.96 2.63
C THR A 94 -27.86 -6.92 3.60
N LYS A 95 -27.62 -6.87 4.93
CA LYS A 95 -28.71 -6.96 5.91
C LYS A 95 -28.75 -5.77 6.87
N LEU A 96 -29.82 -4.97 6.73
CA LEU A 96 -30.33 -4.12 7.80
C LEU A 96 -30.96 -5.01 8.87
N LEU A 97 -30.54 -4.84 10.13
CA LEU A 97 -31.27 -5.36 11.27
C LEU A 97 -32.01 -4.19 11.90
N VAL A 98 -33.14 -3.81 11.28
CA VAL A 98 -34.24 -3.02 11.86
C VAL A 98 -34.03 -1.49 11.90
N THR A 99 -34.94 -0.76 11.26
CA THR A 99 -35.24 0.65 11.56
C THR A 99 -35.97 0.72 12.91
N ALA A 100 -35.63 1.69 13.75
CA ALA A 100 -36.33 1.93 15.01
C ALA A 100 -37.76 2.49 14.79
N THR A 101 -38.63 1.73 14.15
CA THR A 101 -40.07 1.90 14.32
C THR A 101 -40.47 1.32 15.67
N THR A 102 -41.49 1.89 16.28
CA THR A 102 -42.04 1.52 17.60
C THR A 102 -42.50 0.05 17.73
N THR A 103 -42.35 -0.74 16.67
CA THR A 103 -42.75 -2.15 16.55
C THR A 103 -41.60 -3.11 16.21
N GLY A 104 -40.34 -2.64 16.17
CA GLY A 104 -39.17 -3.49 15.93
C GLY A 104 -38.85 -4.44 17.11
N PRO A 105 -38.12 -5.56 16.89
CA PRO A 105 -37.78 -6.53 17.94
C PRO A 105 -37.11 -5.86 19.15
N PRO A 106 -37.33 -6.38 20.38
CA PRO A 106 -37.03 -5.73 21.67
C PRO A 106 -35.56 -5.38 21.94
N HIS A 107 -34.65 -5.64 21.00
CA HIS A 107 -33.22 -5.34 21.11
C HIS A 107 -32.86 -3.88 20.76
N VAL A 108 -33.68 -3.18 19.95
CA VAL A 108 -33.35 -1.82 19.46
C VAL A 108 -33.63 -0.73 20.51
N THR A 109 -34.48 -1.01 21.51
CA THR A 109 -34.82 -0.07 22.58
C THR A 109 -33.77 0.03 23.69
N ARG A 110 -32.74 -0.83 23.69
CA ARG A 110 -31.73 -0.92 24.77
C ARG A 110 -30.56 0.07 24.65
N TYR A 111 -30.28 0.57 23.44
CA TYR A 111 -29.06 1.36 23.22
C TYR A 111 -29.30 2.86 23.40
N SER A 112 -28.44 3.49 24.20
CA SER A 112 -28.40 4.94 24.38
C SER A 112 -27.05 5.48 23.96
N LYS A 113 -27.02 6.74 23.49
CA LYS A 113 -25.78 7.38 23.06
C LYS A 113 -24.85 7.55 24.28
N PRO A 114 -23.59 7.10 24.22
CA PRO A 114 -22.69 7.22 25.35
C PRO A 114 -22.42 8.69 25.67
N GLN A 115 -22.44 9.02 26.97
CA GLN A 115 -22.12 10.36 27.46
C GLN A 115 -20.61 10.56 27.62
N HIS A 116 -19.89 9.47 27.93
CA HIS A 116 -18.45 9.47 28.12
C HIS A 116 -17.84 8.33 27.31
N VAL A 117 -16.74 8.62 26.61
CA VAL A 117 -16.01 7.66 25.80
C VAL A 117 -14.57 7.63 26.30
N LYS A 118 -14.10 6.43 26.66
CA LYS A 118 -12.72 6.22 27.04
C LYS A 118 -11.87 6.12 25.77
N THR A 119 -10.81 6.91 25.72
CA THR A 119 -9.81 6.84 24.64
C THR A 119 -8.51 6.23 25.12
N TYR A 120 -7.89 5.39 24.30
CA TYR A 120 -6.58 4.81 24.49
C TYR A 120 -5.56 5.59 23.66
N ASN A 121 -4.54 6.12 24.35
CA ASN A 121 -3.54 7.03 23.79
C ASN A 121 -4.16 8.20 22.99
N GLY A 122 -5.31 8.71 23.46
CA GLY A 122 -6.00 9.86 22.90
C GLY A 122 -6.69 9.64 21.54
N VAL A 123 -6.57 8.46 20.92
CA VAL A 123 -7.10 8.21 19.56
C VAL A 123 -8.03 7.01 19.49
N TRP A 124 -7.65 5.89 20.11
CA TRP A 124 -8.36 4.62 19.94
C TRP A 124 -9.52 4.48 20.92
N GLN A 125 -10.60 3.80 20.53
CA GLN A 125 -11.73 3.52 21.42
C GLN A 125 -11.98 2.01 21.47
N GLU A 126 -12.10 1.43 22.66
CA GLU A 126 -12.32 -0.01 22.81
C GLU A 126 -13.80 -0.37 22.89
N VAL A 127 -14.19 -1.43 22.17
CA VAL A 127 -15.54 -1.99 22.24
C VAL A 127 -15.70 -2.78 23.54
N ASN A 128 -16.55 -2.27 24.43
CA ASN A 128 -17.01 -2.92 25.66
C ASN A 128 -15.88 -3.39 26.61
N ASP A 129 -14.74 -2.68 26.62
CA ASP A 129 -13.56 -2.77 27.53
C ASP A 129 -12.91 -4.16 27.74
N ARG A 130 -13.40 -5.21 27.09
CA ARG A 130 -12.94 -6.60 27.25
C ARG A 130 -13.05 -7.45 25.98
N VAL A 131 -13.50 -6.87 24.88
CA VAL A 131 -13.74 -7.61 23.63
C VAL A 131 -12.45 -7.70 22.80
N GLY A 132 -11.46 -6.83 23.07
CA GLY A 132 -10.22 -6.78 22.30
C GLY A 132 -10.42 -6.25 20.87
N VAL A 133 -11.37 -5.32 20.70
CA VAL A 133 -11.59 -4.59 19.45
C VAL A 133 -11.40 -3.10 19.70
N TYR A 134 -10.41 -2.50 19.05
CA TYR A 134 -10.06 -1.09 19.18
C TYR A 134 -10.33 -0.36 17.87
N LEU A 135 -11.17 0.66 17.92
CA LEU A 135 -11.57 1.45 16.76
C LEU A 135 -10.66 2.67 16.60
N PHE A 136 -10.28 2.96 15.35
CA PHE A 136 -9.39 4.07 14.99
C PHE A 136 -10.18 5.26 14.43
N SER A 137 -10.88 5.05 13.32
CA SER A 137 -11.61 6.10 12.61
C SER A 137 -12.73 5.53 11.76
N ALA A 138 -13.71 6.37 11.40
CA ALA A 138 -14.87 5.98 10.61
C ALA A 138 -15.13 6.94 9.44
N PHE A 139 -15.56 6.38 8.30
CA PHE A 139 -15.77 7.11 7.05
C PHE A 139 -17.10 6.73 6.39
N TYR A 140 -17.76 7.73 5.80
CA TYR A 140 -18.90 7.55 4.92
C TYR A 140 -18.43 7.20 3.51
N ASP A 141 -18.79 6.00 3.04
CA ASP A 141 -18.43 5.46 1.74
C ASP A 141 -19.68 5.35 0.86
N ASN A 142 -19.80 6.27 -0.08
CA ASN A 142 -20.85 6.32 -1.10
C ASN A 142 -20.25 6.23 -2.51
N ARG A 143 -19.21 5.41 -2.68
CA ARG A 143 -18.64 5.16 -4.02
C ARG A 143 -19.72 4.62 -4.97
N PRO A 144 -19.74 5.06 -6.24
CA PRO A 144 -20.64 4.48 -7.24
C PRO A 144 -20.43 2.97 -7.33
N GLY A 145 -21.52 2.20 -7.41
CA GLY A 145 -21.49 0.73 -7.48
C GLY A 145 -21.78 0.02 -6.15
N ILE A 146 -21.85 0.74 -5.02
CA ILE A 146 -22.46 0.18 -3.80
C ILE A 146 -23.98 0.36 -3.86
N GLU A 147 -24.71 -0.69 -3.48
CA GLU A 147 -26.18 -0.68 -3.40
C GLU A 147 -26.70 0.37 -2.40
N TRP A 148 -26.06 0.45 -1.24
CA TRP A 148 -26.38 1.41 -0.17
C TRP A 148 -25.08 2.06 0.32
N PRO A 149 -25.07 3.34 0.71
CA PRO A 149 -23.90 3.91 1.37
C PRO A 149 -23.49 3.09 2.60
N VAL A 150 -22.19 3.08 2.91
CA VAL A 150 -21.64 2.24 3.99
C VAL A 150 -20.79 3.09 4.92
N ILE A 151 -20.88 2.86 6.22
CA ILE A 151 -19.88 3.34 7.18
C ILE A 151 -18.74 2.33 7.25
N ARG A 152 -17.54 2.77 6.88
CA ARG A 152 -16.30 2.00 6.98
C ARG A 152 -15.57 2.43 8.25
N THR A 153 -15.46 1.52 9.22
CA THR A 153 -14.75 1.76 10.47
C THR A 153 -13.46 0.96 10.48
N ILE A 154 -12.33 1.64 10.65
CA ILE A 154 -11.01 1.05 10.78
C ILE A 154 -10.80 0.60 12.22
N ALA A 155 -10.36 -0.63 12.43
CA ALA A 155 -10.13 -1.17 13.76
C ALA A 155 -8.98 -2.18 13.78
N VAL A 156 -8.54 -2.53 14.98
CA VAL A 156 -7.75 -3.74 15.26
C VAL A 156 -8.52 -4.67 16.17
N SER A 157 -8.43 -5.97 15.96
CA SER A 157 -9.19 -7.00 16.69
C SER A 157 -8.32 -8.18 17.10
N ARG A 158 -8.47 -8.65 18.35
CA ARG A 158 -7.76 -9.81 18.92
C ARG A 158 -8.11 -11.15 18.27
N ASN A 159 -9.23 -11.23 17.56
CA ASN A 159 -9.62 -12.41 16.80
C ASN A 159 -10.07 -11.97 15.41
N SER A 160 -9.80 -12.76 14.38
CA SER A 160 -10.39 -12.56 13.05
C SER A 160 -11.92 -12.74 13.09
N ASP A 161 -12.42 -13.61 13.97
CA ASP A 161 -13.82 -13.71 14.34
C ASP A 161 -14.11 -12.78 15.54
N THR A 162 -14.56 -11.56 15.23
CA THR A 162 -15.03 -10.57 16.22
C THR A 162 -16.31 -11.01 16.93
N GLY A 163 -16.89 -12.16 16.56
CA GLY A 163 -18.28 -12.47 16.77
C GLY A 163 -19.19 -11.51 16.00
N ARG A 164 -20.49 -11.61 16.27
CA ARG A 164 -21.48 -10.71 15.67
C ARG A 164 -21.40 -9.33 16.33
N LEU A 165 -20.95 -8.35 15.55
CA LEU A 165 -20.91 -6.94 15.91
C LEU A 165 -22.07 -6.18 15.26
N LEU A 166 -22.59 -5.18 15.96
CA LEU A 166 -23.60 -4.25 15.47
C LEU A 166 -23.00 -2.85 15.40
N CYS A 167 -23.32 -2.14 14.32
CA CYS A 167 -23.19 -0.70 14.23
C CYS A 167 -24.43 -0.02 14.79
N LEU A 168 -24.20 0.98 15.63
CA LEU A 168 -25.20 1.93 16.09
C LEU A 168 -24.93 3.25 15.35
N LEU A 169 -25.78 3.57 14.37
CA LEU A 169 -25.66 4.76 13.54
C LEU A 169 -26.44 5.91 14.17
N TRP A 170 -25.74 6.97 14.56
CA TRP A 170 -26.32 8.12 15.25
C TRP A 170 -26.53 9.28 14.27
N PHE A 171 -27.77 9.53 13.89
CA PHE A 171 -28.12 10.64 12.99
C PHE A 171 -28.40 11.94 13.75
N PRO A 172 -28.30 13.10 13.06
CA PRO A 172 -28.63 14.38 13.67
C PRO A 172 -30.01 14.36 14.31
N LYS A 173 -30.12 14.90 15.53
CA LYS A 173 -31.38 15.04 16.29
C LYS A 173 -32.08 13.72 16.65
N MET A 174 -31.47 12.56 16.41
CA MET A 174 -31.98 11.27 16.86
C MET A 174 -31.37 10.87 18.20
N THR A 175 -32.22 10.47 19.16
CA THR A 175 -31.79 9.98 20.48
C THR A 175 -31.53 8.47 20.50
N ARG A 176 -32.02 7.76 19.49
CA ARG A 176 -31.83 6.32 19.30
C ARG A 176 -31.06 6.05 18.01
N PRO A 177 -30.19 5.02 17.99
CA PRO A 177 -29.43 4.69 16.80
C PRO A 177 -30.28 3.89 15.82
N VAL A 178 -29.93 3.94 14.53
CA VAL A 178 -30.28 2.86 13.60
C VAL A 178 -29.27 1.74 13.76
N VAL A 179 -29.74 0.51 13.85
CA VAL A 179 -28.90 -0.66 14.07
C VAL A 179 -28.62 -1.35 12.73
N ALA A 180 -27.35 -1.62 12.46
CA ALA A 180 -26.93 -2.37 11.28
C ALA A 180 -25.97 -3.48 11.68
N GLU A 181 -25.99 -4.61 10.97
CA GLU A 181 -24.99 -5.66 11.17
C GLU A 181 -23.65 -5.22 10.58
N ALA A 182 -22.57 -5.41 11.35
CA ALA A 182 -21.23 -5.11 10.87
C ALA A 182 -20.68 -6.32 10.09
N ASN A 183 -20.19 -6.05 8.88
CA ASN A 183 -19.37 -7.00 8.13
C ASN A 183 -17.89 -6.69 8.37
N THR A 184 -17.13 -7.68 8.80
CA THR A 184 -15.70 -7.56 9.12
C THR A 184 -14.86 -8.09 7.96
N ALA A 185 -13.96 -7.26 7.44
CA ALA A 185 -12.93 -7.68 6.48
C ALA A 185 -11.54 -7.50 7.11
N ALA A 186 -10.75 -8.57 7.19
CA ALA A 186 -9.35 -8.48 7.61
C ALA A 186 -8.50 -7.82 6.50
N VAL A 187 -7.67 -6.85 6.90
CA VAL A 187 -6.83 -6.04 6.00
C VAL A 187 -5.37 -6.01 6.45
N GLY A 188 -4.90 -7.14 7.00
CA GLY A 188 -3.58 -7.22 7.61
C GLY A 188 -3.23 -8.62 8.10
N ALA A 189 -1.94 -8.86 8.26
CA ALA A 189 -1.43 -9.99 9.03
C ALA A 189 -1.78 -9.83 10.52
N GLY A 190 -1.76 -10.95 11.25
CA GLY A 190 -1.91 -10.94 12.71
C GLY A 190 -0.57 -10.73 13.40
N PHE A 191 -0.52 -9.87 14.42
CA PHE A 191 0.68 -9.59 15.20
C PHE A 191 0.46 -9.92 16.68
N VAL A 192 1.47 -10.46 17.35
CA VAL A 192 1.41 -10.75 18.79
C VAL A 192 1.79 -9.49 19.54
N VAL A 193 0.86 -8.88 20.25
CA VAL A 193 1.08 -7.54 20.81
C VAL A 193 1.03 -7.53 22.34
N VAL A 194 -0.13 -7.85 22.91
CA VAL A 194 -0.38 -7.84 24.37
C VAL A 194 -0.95 -9.19 24.79
N ASP A 195 -0.54 -9.68 25.96
CA ASP A 195 -1.03 -10.94 26.57
C ASP A 195 -0.94 -12.17 25.66
N HIS A 196 0.08 -12.23 24.79
CA HIS A 196 0.22 -13.25 23.73
C HIS A 196 -0.99 -13.35 22.76
N GLY A 197 -1.87 -12.35 22.74
CA GLY A 197 -2.99 -12.27 21.80
C GLY A 197 -2.54 -11.82 20.42
N VAL A 198 -3.07 -12.47 19.37
CA VAL A 198 -2.81 -12.11 17.97
C VAL A 198 -3.84 -11.09 17.51
N TYR A 199 -3.43 -9.88 17.17
CA TYR A 199 -4.32 -8.82 16.70
C TYR A 199 -4.22 -8.63 15.19
N HIS A 200 -5.36 -8.43 14.54
CA HIS A 200 -5.49 -8.18 13.11
C HIS A 200 -6.07 -6.80 12.85
N ALA A 201 -5.56 -6.11 11.82
CA ALA A 201 -6.23 -4.94 11.27
C ALA A 201 -7.49 -5.36 10.51
N VAL A 202 -8.62 -4.69 10.75
CA VAL A 202 -9.91 -4.99 10.15
C VAL A 202 -10.66 -3.72 9.71
N ILE A 203 -11.50 -3.86 8.69
CA ILE A 203 -12.49 -2.86 8.28
C ILE A 203 -13.88 -3.40 8.60
N LEU A 204 -14.58 -2.74 9.51
CA LEU A 204 -15.97 -3.00 9.84
C LEU A 204 -16.85 -2.15 8.91
N SER A 205 -17.77 -2.80 8.21
CA SER A 205 -18.61 -2.18 7.17
C SER A 205 -20.08 -2.33 7.52
N CYS A 206 -20.78 -1.19 7.65
CA CYS A 206 -22.18 -1.16 8.05
C CYS A 206 -23.00 -0.37 7.04
N ALA A 207 -24.02 -1.01 6.46
CA ALA A 207 -24.89 -0.39 5.48
C ALA A 207 -25.76 0.71 6.13
N VAL A 208 -25.85 1.85 5.45
CA VAL A 208 -26.74 2.97 5.77
C VAL A 208 -27.96 2.82 4.87
N HIS A 209 -28.95 2.07 5.34
CA HIS A 209 -30.19 1.89 4.60
C HIS A 209 -31.08 3.13 4.69
N THR A 210 -31.85 3.37 3.63
CA THR A 210 -32.94 4.33 3.63
C THR A 210 -34.26 3.73 3.24
N ASP A 211 -35.32 4.39 3.72
CA ASP A 211 -36.62 4.27 3.10
C ASP A 211 -36.52 4.60 1.60
N ALA A 212 -37.21 3.80 0.79
CA ALA A 212 -37.14 3.90 -0.66
C ALA A 212 -37.49 5.32 -1.15
N GLY A 213 -36.58 5.94 -1.92
CA GLY A 213 -36.83 7.19 -2.63
C GLY A 213 -36.24 8.47 -2.02
N ARG A 214 -35.50 8.41 -0.90
CA ARG A 214 -34.74 9.57 -0.37
C ARG A 214 -33.30 9.17 -0.03
N PRO A 215 -32.29 10.02 -0.30
CA PRO A 215 -30.93 9.77 0.18
C PRO A 215 -30.89 9.84 1.71
N PRO A 216 -30.15 8.95 2.40
CA PRO A 216 -30.11 8.95 3.86
C PRO A 216 -29.49 10.24 4.35
N PRO A 217 -29.96 10.82 5.47
CA PRO A 217 -29.09 11.71 6.23
C PRO A 217 -27.78 10.98 6.53
N ILE A 218 -26.64 11.65 6.57
CA ILE A 218 -25.38 11.00 6.93
C ILE A 218 -25.36 10.86 8.47
N PRO A 219 -25.05 9.69 9.04
CA PRO A 219 -24.91 9.58 10.49
C PRO A 219 -23.73 10.44 10.94
N GLU A 220 -23.88 11.20 12.02
CA GLU A 220 -22.79 12.03 12.57
C GLU A 220 -21.74 11.18 13.28
N HIS A 221 -22.20 10.08 13.90
CA HIS A 221 -21.34 9.18 14.66
C HIS A 221 -21.74 7.72 14.43
N VAL A 222 -20.79 6.81 14.70
CA VAL A 222 -21.01 5.38 14.77
C VAL A 222 -20.44 4.84 16.07
N SER A 223 -21.19 3.95 16.72
CA SER A 223 -20.67 3.09 17.79
C SER A 223 -20.69 1.64 17.33
N ILE A 224 -19.76 0.84 17.84
CA ILE A 224 -19.75 -0.61 17.63
C ILE A 224 -20.01 -1.30 18.95
N VAL A 225 -20.89 -2.30 18.95
CA VAL A 225 -21.19 -3.14 20.11
C VAL A 225 -21.26 -4.61 19.72
N LYS A 226 -20.97 -5.50 20.66
CA LYS A 226 -21.30 -6.92 20.51
C LYS A 226 -22.79 -7.13 20.74
N VAL A 227 -23.45 -7.98 19.95
CA VAL A 227 -24.90 -8.28 20.06
C VAL A 227 -25.32 -8.64 21.49
N SER A 228 -24.46 -9.32 22.25
CA SER A 228 -24.73 -9.76 23.62
C SER A 228 -24.62 -8.66 24.69
N GLN A 229 -24.18 -7.44 24.32
CA GLN A 229 -23.92 -6.36 25.26
C GLN A 229 -24.82 -5.16 24.98
N ALA A 230 -25.33 -4.55 26.05
CA ALA A 230 -26.18 -3.36 25.98
C ALA A 230 -25.40 -2.05 26.17
N ALA A 231 -24.26 -2.10 26.87
CA ALA A 231 -23.40 -0.94 27.06
C ALA A 231 -22.79 -0.50 25.74
N VAL A 232 -22.71 0.82 25.54
CA VAL A 232 -22.07 1.44 24.38
C VAL A 232 -20.86 2.22 24.90
N THR A 233 -19.65 1.86 24.47
CA THR A 233 -18.40 2.47 24.97
C THR A 233 -17.66 3.31 23.92
N THR A 234 -18.15 3.30 22.68
CA THR A 234 -17.51 3.95 21.52
C THR A 234 -18.43 4.99 20.91
N LEU A 235 -17.88 6.04 20.31
CA LEU A 235 -18.62 7.07 19.56
C LEU A 235 -17.65 7.74 18.57
N LEU A 236 -17.34 7.07 17.47
CA LEU A 236 -16.49 7.63 16.43
C LEU A 236 -17.28 8.61 15.58
N ARG A 237 -16.72 9.79 15.33
CA ARG A 237 -17.25 10.73 14.34
C ARG A 237 -17.13 10.12 12.95
N VAL A 238 -18.22 10.14 12.20
CA VAL A 238 -18.24 9.72 10.80
C VAL A 238 -17.69 10.85 9.95
N GLN A 239 -16.61 10.56 9.23
CA GLN A 239 -15.96 11.51 8.35
C GLN A 239 -16.51 11.37 6.94
N VAL A 240 -16.84 12.48 6.30
CA VAL A 240 -17.25 12.50 4.89
C VAL A 240 -16.04 12.93 4.06
N PRO A 241 -15.46 12.03 3.25
CA PRO A 241 -14.29 12.37 2.46
C PRO A 241 -14.57 13.50 1.46
N GLU A 242 -13.65 14.46 1.39
CA GLU A 242 -13.74 15.63 0.52
C GLU A 242 -13.80 15.21 -0.96
N ARG A 243 -14.79 15.71 -1.70
CA ARG A 243 -14.93 15.54 -3.16
C ARG A 243 -14.69 16.88 -3.86
N PRO A 244 -13.44 17.23 -4.20
CA PRO A 244 -13.19 18.39 -5.03
C PRO A 244 -13.78 18.18 -6.44
N GLU A 245 -14.15 19.26 -7.11
CA GLU A 245 -14.65 19.21 -8.50
C GLU A 245 -13.64 18.57 -9.45
N ARG A 246 -12.35 18.83 -9.20
CA ARG A 246 -11.22 18.29 -9.95
C ARG A 246 -10.27 17.58 -9.00
N PRO A 247 -10.18 16.25 -9.07
CA PRO A 247 -9.19 15.50 -8.31
C PRO A 247 -7.77 15.92 -8.70
N ILE A 248 -6.90 16.01 -7.70
CA ILE A 248 -5.47 16.24 -7.87
C ILE A 248 -4.82 14.97 -8.41
N ALA A 249 -3.76 15.07 -9.22
CA ALA A 249 -3.17 13.90 -9.87
C ALA A 249 -2.63 12.87 -8.86
N PHE A 250 -1.81 13.32 -7.90
CA PHE A 250 -1.11 12.45 -6.95
C PHE A 250 -1.13 13.01 -5.53
N GLY A 251 -1.50 12.14 -4.59
CA GLY A 251 -1.20 12.28 -3.17
C GLY A 251 -0.32 11.12 -2.71
N HIS A 252 0.25 11.22 -1.53
CA HIS A 252 1.12 10.18 -0.98
C HIS A 252 0.68 9.76 0.42
N CYS A 253 0.52 8.45 0.62
CA CYS A 253 0.33 7.86 1.94
C CYS A 253 1.63 7.18 2.37
N MET A 254 2.40 7.81 3.25
CA MET A 254 3.59 7.16 3.79
C MET A 254 3.12 6.11 4.80
N SER A 255 3.88 5.02 4.92
CA SER A 255 3.71 4.12 6.07
C SER A 255 3.87 4.86 7.39
N VAL A 256 3.54 4.17 8.48
CA VAL A 256 3.64 4.74 9.83
C VAL A 256 5.05 5.27 10.09
N ALA A 257 5.15 6.44 10.70
CA ALA A 257 6.40 7.09 11.05
C ALA A 257 6.72 6.85 12.52
N TYR A 258 7.92 6.34 12.79
CA TYR A 258 8.33 5.86 14.12
C TYR A 258 9.84 6.02 14.31
N TRP A 259 10.27 5.97 15.57
CA TRP A 259 11.67 6.03 16.01
C TRP A 259 12.42 7.28 15.52
N ASN A 260 13.74 7.16 15.52
CA ASN A 260 14.63 8.12 14.91
C ASN A 260 14.69 7.89 13.39
N GLN A 261 14.46 8.96 12.65
CA GLN A 261 14.62 9.00 11.20
C GLN A 261 15.58 10.13 10.85
N ASP A 262 16.50 9.86 9.93
CA ASP A 262 17.50 10.85 9.50
C ASP A 262 16.83 12.09 8.88
N PRO A 263 16.96 13.29 9.48
CA PRO A 263 16.39 14.52 8.96
C PRO A 263 16.76 14.83 7.50
N TYR A 264 18.00 14.54 7.10
CA TYR A 264 18.46 14.77 5.73
C TYR A 264 17.74 13.84 4.74
N ARG A 265 17.53 12.59 5.14
CA ARG A 265 16.77 11.61 4.34
C ARG A 265 15.31 12.03 4.17
N ILE A 266 14.68 12.59 5.21
CA ILE A 266 13.30 13.09 5.15
C ILE A 266 13.22 14.25 4.14
N VAL A 267 14.14 15.22 4.21
CA VAL A 267 14.16 16.35 3.27
C VAL A 267 14.35 15.87 1.83
N GLU A 268 15.32 14.99 1.57
CA GLU A 268 15.55 14.44 0.23
C GLU A 268 14.31 13.68 -0.29
N TRP A 269 13.68 12.87 0.57
CA TRP A 269 12.48 12.11 0.22
C TRP A 269 11.31 13.02 -0.15
N MET A 270 11.07 14.07 0.63
CA MET A 270 9.98 15.03 0.39
C MET A 270 10.17 15.79 -0.92
N GLU A 271 11.37 16.30 -1.18
CA GLU A 271 11.65 17.07 -2.39
C GLU A 271 11.60 16.20 -3.65
N LEU A 272 12.03 14.94 -3.59
CA LEU A 272 11.86 14.00 -4.71
C LEU A 272 10.38 13.76 -5.05
N HIS A 273 9.53 13.49 -4.05
CA HIS A 273 8.10 13.28 -4.29
C HIS A 273 7.41 14.53 -4.83
N ARG A 274 7.79 15.71 -4.31
CA ARG A 274 7.32 17.00 -4.82
C ARG A 274 7.71 17.21 -6.28
N MET A 275 8.97 16.93 -6.64
CA MET A 275 9.46 17.03 -8.03
C MET A 275 8.71 16.08 -8.98
N TRP A 276 8.33 14.90 -8.51
CA TRP A 276 7.59 13.91 -9.33
C TRP A 276 6.08 14.14 -9.39
N GLY A 277 5.58 15.23 -8.80
CA GLY A 277 4.20 15.69 -8.94
C GLY A 277 3.25 15.25 -7.82
N VAL A 278 3.77 14.75 -6.69
CA VAL A 278 2.97 14.60 -5.47
C VAL A 278 2.61 15.99 -4.96
N ALA A 279 1.32 16.22 -4.70
CA ALA A 279 0.85 17.52 -4.20
C ALA A 279 0.89 17.63 -2.67
N GLU A 280 0.63 16.53 -1.97
CA GLU A 280 0.58 16.46 -0.51
C GLU A 280 0.98 15.05 -0.05
N VAL A 281 1.66 14.97 1.09
CA VAL A 281 2.03 13.72 1.76
C VAL A 281 1.31 13.63 3.09
N THR A 282 0.58 12.55 3.35
CA THR A 282 0.05 12.25 4.68
C THR A 282 1.08 11.45 5.48
N ILE A 283 1.41 11.94 6.68
CA ILE A 283 2.37 11.35 7.61
C ILE A 283 1.66 11.02 8.92
N TYR A 284 1.78 9.78 9.38
CA TYR A 284 1.21 9.35 10.66
C TYR A 284 2.32 9.09 11.66
N ASN A 285 2.42 9.95 12.66
CA ASN A 285 3.36 9.83 13.76
C ASN A 285 2.87 8.82 14.81
N SER A 286 3.58 7.70 14.94
CA SER A 286 3.36 6.73 16.03
C SER A 286 4.31 6.97 17.20
N SER A 287 5.60 7.17 16.94
CA SER A 287 6.63 7.36 17.98
C SER A 287 7.89 8.12 17.50
N LEU A 288 7.72 9.08 16.56
CA LEU A 288 8.86 9.83 16.04
C LEU A 288 9.60 10.63 17.12
N HIS A 289 10.92 10.63 17.01
CA HIS A 289 11.77 11.53 17.78
C HIS A 289 11.62 12.98 17.30
N ALA A 290 11.92 13.93 18.19
CA ALA A 290 11.71 15.37 17.97
C ALA A 290 12.41 15.90 16.71
N ASP A 291 13.64 15.47 16.44
CA ASP A 291 14.42 15.94 15.28
C ASP A 291 13.73 15.60 13.95
N ALA A 292 13.23 14.37 13.82
CA ALA A 292 12.47 13.93 12.64
C ALA A 292 11.10 14.62 12.57
N ALA A 293 10.39 14.69 13.71
CA ALA A 293 9.09 15.33 13.79
C ALA A 293 9.14 16.81 13.36
N ARG A 294 10.20 17.55 13.74
CA ARG A 294 10.41 18.95 13.34
C ARG A 294 10.47 19.13 11.83
N VAL A 295 11.12 18.20 11.10
CA VAL A 295 11.18 18.27 9.63
C VAL A 295 9.80 18.08 9.02
N TYR A 296 9.03 17.08 9.47
CA TYR A 296 7.65 16.88 8.98
C TYR A 296 6.75 18.08 9.28
N GLN A 297 6.87 18.67 10.47
CA GLN A 297 6.12 19.86 10.86
C GLN A 297 6.49 21.09 10.02
N HIS A 298 7.75 21.23 9.61
CA HIS A 298 8.18 22.27 8.67
C HIS A 298 7.52 22.13 7.29
N TYR A 299 7.40 20.91 6.78
CA TYR A 299 6.65 20.70 5.54
C TYR A 299 5.14 20.87 5.72
N ALA A 300 4.61 20.60 6.91
CA ALA A 300 3.21 20.83 7.24
C ALA A 300 2.87 22.32 7.28
N SER A 301 3.73 23.16 7.86
CA SER A 301 3.54 24.63 7.84
C SER A 301 3.59 25.23 6.44
N LYS A 302 4.24 24.53 5.50
CA LYS A 302 4.28 24.86 4.06
C LYS A 302 3.14 24.23 3.24
N GLY A 303 2.20 23.53 3.88
CA GLY A 303 1.04 22.92 3.23
C GLY A 303 1.34 21.70 2.36
N PHE A 304 2.51 21.08 2.51
CA PHE A 304 2.87 19.88 1.73
C PHE A 304 2.71 18.58 2.51
N VAL A 305 2.69 18.65 3.83
CA VAL A 305 2.49 17.50 4.71
C VAL A 305 1.22 17.66 5.53
N ASP A 306 0.37 16.65 5.49
CA ASP A 306 -0.72 16.45 6.44
C ASP A 306 -0.19 15.57 7.59
N PHE A 307 0.27 16.23 8.66
CA PHE A 307 0.93 15.58 9.79
C PHE A 307 -0.10 15.16 10.85
N ARG A 308 -0.27 13.85 11.04
CA ARG A 308 -1.25 13.26 11.97
C ARG A 308 -0.58 12.50 13.09
N GLN A 309 -1.24 12.43 14.23
CA GLN A 309 -0.87 11.52 15.32
C GLN A 309 -1.61 10.19 15.15
N ALA A 310 -0.89 9.09 15.25
CA ALA A 310 -1.41 7.74 15.30
C ALA A 310 -0.62 6.91 16.32
N PRO A 311 -0.70 7.26 17.62
CA PRO A 311 -0.13 6.42 18.66
C PRO A 311 -0.80 5.05 18.64
N ASN A 312 -0.16 4.06 19.27
CA ASN A 312 -0.70 2.71 19.26
C ASN A 312 -1.96 2.55 20.14
N ALA A 313 -2.73 1.49 19.93
CA ALA A 313 -3.97 1.23 20.67
C ALA A 313 -3.77 0.69 22.08
N PHE A 314 -2.54 0.30 22.45
CA PHE A 314 -2.27 -0.51 23.61
C PHE A 314 -1.48 0.27 24.67
N ASN A 315 -1.49 -0.23 25.91
CA ASN A 315 -0.60 0.28 26.95
C ASN A 315 0.77 -0.41 26.84
N THR A 316 1.46 -0.18 25.73
CA THR A 316 2.78 -0.75 25.43
C THR A 316 3.78 0.35 25.11
N PRO A 317 5.10 0.10 25.27
CA PRO A 317 6.11 1.05 24.82
C PRO A 317 5.83 1.47 23.35
N PRO A 318 5.87 2.77 23.03
CA PRO A 318 5.58 3.27 21.68
C PRO A 318 6.44 2.64 20.58
N ASP A 319 7.61 2.13 20.97
CA ASP A 319 8.66 1.62 20.10
C ASP A 319 8.64 0.10 19.93
N ASN A 320 7.60 -0.58 20.41
CA ASN A 320 7.43 -2.01 20.16
C ASN A 320 7.18 -2.27 18.66
N GLU A 321 8.02 -3.11 18.05
CA GLU A 321 7.99 -3.37 16.61
C GLU A 321 6.68 -4.04 16.15
N ASP A 322 6.18 -5.04 16.87
CA ASP A 322 4.91 -5.72 16.52
C ASP A 322 3.72 -4.75 16.57
N VAL A 323 3.72 -3.84 17.53
CA VAL A 323 2.72 -2.76 17.63
C VAL A 323 2.79 -1.81 16.43
N ILE A 324 4.01 -1.40 16.06
CA ILE A 324 4.25 -0.52 14.90
C ILE A 324 3.76 -1.18 13.62
N LEU A 325 4.13 -2.46 13.40
CA LEU A 325 3.71 -3.24 12.23
C LEU A 325 2.19 -3.40 12.15
N LEU A 326 1.52 -3.64 13.29
CA LEU A 326 0.06 -3.68 13.34
C LEU A 326 -0.57 -2.32 12.98
N ASN A 327 0.06 -1.21 13.38
CA ASN A 327 -0.45 0.14 13.14
C ASN A 327 -0.30 0.62 11.68
N MET A 328 0.56 -0.01 10.87
CA MET A 328 0.76 0.33 9.45
C MET A 328 -0.53 0.25 8.64
N SER A 329 -1.29 -0.84 8.77
CA SER A 329 -2.50 -1.03 7.95
C SER A 329 -3.62 -0.05 8.33
N PRO A 330 -3.95 0.18 9.61
CA PRO A 330 -4.90 1.21 10.02
C PRO A 330 -4.60 2.59 9.45
N VAL A 331 -3.35 3.08 9.56
CA VAL A 331 -3.00 4.43 9.08
C VAL A 331 -3.04 4.55 7.56
N LEU A 332 -2.64 3.50 6.84
CA LEU A 332 -2.73 3.47 5.37
C LEU A 332 -4.19 3.50 4.88
N ASN A 333 -5.08 2.76 5.56
CA ASN A 333 -6.51 2.79 5.25
C ASN A 333 -7.14 4.15 5.61
N ASP A 334 -6.76 4.75 6.73
CA ASP A 334 -7.24 6.08 7.14
C ASP A 334 -6.81 7.13 6.10
N CYS A 335 -5.55 7.08 5.65
CA CYS A 335 -5.06 7.91 4.56
C CYS A 335 -5.87 7.71 3.28
N MET A 336 -6.06 6.46 2.85
CA MET A 336 -6.82 6.13 1.64
C MET A 336 -8.25 6.68 1.72
N TYR A 337 -8.99 6.40 2.80
CA TYR A 337 -10.39 6.81 2.92
C TYR A 337 -10.56 8.33 2.95
N ARG A 338 -9.65 9.08 3.57
CA ARG A 338 -9.66 10.56 3.52
C ARG A 338 -9.45 11.08 2.10
N ASN A 339 -8.61 10.39 1.35
CA ASN A 339 -8.03 10.89 0.12
C ASN A 339 -8.62 10.24 -1.15
N MET A 340 -9.58 9.31 -1.00
CA MET A 340 -10.11 8.52 -2.12
C MET A 340 -10.82 9.32 -3.21
N TYR A 341 -11.22 10.56 -2.93
CA TYR A 341 -11.76 11.46 -3.95
C TYR A 341 -10.90 12.70 -4.21
N ARG A 342 -9.98 13.04 -3.30
CA ARG A 342 -9.05 14.17 -3.46
C ARG A 342 -8.02 13.89 -4.55
N TYR A 343 -7.56 12.64 -4.67
CA TYR A 343 -6.49 12.27 -5.60
C TYR A 343 -6.91 11.20 -6.61
N ARG A 344 -6.47 11.35 -7.87
CA ARG A 344 -6.64 10.35 -8.94
C ARG A 344 -5.83 9.09 -8.64
N ARG A 345 -4.64 9.26 -8.06
CA ARG A 345 -3.73 8.18 -7.66
C ARG A 345 -3.10 8.48 -6.31
N LEU A 346 -2.88 7.44 -5.52
CA LEU A 346 -2.10 7.51 -4.29
C LEU A 346 -0.82 6.69 -4.43
N VAL A 347 0.30 7.30 -4.04
CA VAL A 347 1.59 6.65 -3.91
C VAL A 347 1.71 6.08 -2.50
N VAL A 348 2.18 4.83 -2.36
CA VAL A 348 2.45 4.22 -1.05
C VAL A 348 3.85 3.65 -1.01
N THR A 349 4.69 4.24 -0.18
CA THR A 349 6.07 3.80 0.07
C THR A 349 6.46 4.03 1.52
N ASP A 350 7.55 3.38 1.95
CA ASP A 350 8.24 3.72 3.17
C ASP A 350 9.20 4.91 2.94
N ILE A 351 9.74 5.47 4.03
CA ILE A 351 10.69 6.60 4.00
C ILE A 351 12.04 6.22 3.35
N ASP A 352 12.39 4.94 3.35
CA ASP A 352 13.60 4.42 2.73
C ASP A 352 13.40 3.97 1.27
N GLU A 353 12.21 4.20 0.70
CA GLU A 353 11.87 3.77 -0.65
C GLU A 353 11.34 4.90 -1.54
N MET A 354 11.58 4.75 -2.83
CA MET A 354 11.15 5.69 -3.86
C MET A 354 10.70 4.90 -5.09
N ILE A 355 9.49 5.17 -5.60
CA ILE A 355 9.12 4.71 -6.95
C ILE A 355 9.76 5.69 -7.93
N VAL A 356 10.79 5.25 -8.65
CA VAL A 356 11.61 6.13 -9.49
C VAL A 356 11.16 6.07 -10.94
N PRO A 357 10.69 7.19 -11.54
CA PRO A 357 10.48 7.30 -12.97
C PRO A 357 11.81 7.18 -13.71
N ARG A 358 11.93 6.21 -14.63
CA ARG A 358 13.20 5.92 -15.32
C ARG A 358 13.23 6.37 -16.77
N MET A 359 12.08 6.53 -17.40
CA MET A 359 11.98 7.05 -18.78
C MET A 359 11.32 8.43 -18.84
N HIS A 360 10.75 8.90 -17.74
CA HIS A 360 9.98 10.13 -17.66
C HIS A 360 10.44 10.96 -16.47
N ASP A 361 10.06 12.24 -16.44
CA ASP A 361 10.50 13.17 -15.41
C ASP A 361 9.60 13.20 -14.17
N ASN A 362 8.37 12.69 -14.28
CA ASN A 362 7.38 12.70 -13.20
C ASN A 362 6.36 11.55 -13.32
N TYR A 363 5.51 11.40 -12.29
CA TYR A 363 4.51 10.34 -12.24
C TYR A 363 3.40 10.48 -13.27
N THR A 364 2.98 11.70 -13.63
CA THR A 364 1.98 11.94 -14.67
C THR A 364 2.44 11.36 -16.00
N ALA A 365 3.62 11.79 -16.47
CA ALA A 365 4.17 11.34 -17.75
C ALA A 365 4.43 9.83 -17.78
N MET A 366 4.90 9.26 -16.66
CA MET A 366 5.11 7.81 -16.56
C MET A 366 3.80 7.02 -16.61
N LEU A 367 2.78 7.42 -15.85
CA LEU A 367 1.50 6.71 -15.84
C LEU A 367 0.72 6.92 -17.13
N ASP A 368 0.74 8.11 -17.73
CA ASP A 368 0.08 8.35 -19.02
C ASP A 368 0.67 7.46 -20.13
N ALA A 369 2.00 7.26 -20.13
CA ALA A 369 2.66 6.34 -21.05
C ALA A 369 2.26 4.88 -20.79
N ILE A 370 2.19 4.47 -19.52
CA ILE A 370 1.76 3.11 -19.13
C ILE A 370 0.29 2.88 -19.53
N GLU A 371 -0.59 3.84 -19.24
CA GLU A 371 -2.01 3.79 -19.52
C GLU A 371 -2.28 3.76 -21.04
N THR A 372 -1.54 4.56 -21.82
CA THR A 372 -1.60 4.53 -23.30
C THR A 372 -1.19 3.15 -23.85
N ALA A 373 -0.08 2.60 -23.34
CA ALA A 373 0.36 1.27 -23.75
C ALA A 373 -0.64 0.17 -23.34
N TYR A 374 -1.27 0.32 -22.17
CA TYR A 374 -2.30 -0.57 -21.68
C TYR A 374 -3.54 -0.54 -22.58
N GLU A 375 -4.03 0.65 -22.94
CA GLU A 375 -5.16 0.77 -23.86
C GLU A 375 -4.86 0.14 -25.21
N ALA A 376 -3.71 0.46 -25.81
CA ALA A 376 -3.29 -0.16 -27.06
C ALA A 376 -3.16 -1.69 -26.95
N ALA A 377 -2.79 -2.20 -25.77
CA ALA A 377 -2.65 -3.62 -25.50
C ALA A 377 -3.98 -4.36 -25.38
N TYR A 378 -4.97 -3.78 -24.70
CA TYR A 378 -6.17 -4.48 -24.24
C TYR A 378 -7.48 -3.98 -24.84
N VAL A 379 -7.50 -2.80 -25.47
CA VAL A 379 -8.66 -2.30 -26.21
C VAL A 379 -8.64 -2.88 -27.63
N LYS A 380 -9.63 -3.71 -27.95
CA LYS A 380 -9.84 -4.13 -29.35
C LYS A 380 -10.19 -2.89 -30.17
N PRO A 381 -9.54 -2.65 -31.33
CA PRO A 381 -10.03 -1.66 -32.27
C PRO A 381 -11.50 -1.96 -32.56
N LYS A 382 -12.39 -0.98 -32.44
CA LYS A 382 -13.76 -1.15 -32.94
C LYS A 382 -13.61 -1.53 -34.43
N THR A 383 -14.08 -2.71 -34.82
CA THR A 383 -14.37 -2.97 -36.24
C THR A 383 -15.27 -1.83 -36.71
N PRO A 384 -15.04 -1.24 -37.89
CA PRO A 384 -15.94 -0.22 -38.40
C PRO A 384 -17.33 -0.85 -38.53
N ILE A 385 -18.23 -0.50 -37.62
CA ILE A 385 -19.64 -0.83 -37.76
C ILE A 385 -20.10 -0.03 -38.98
N GLY A 386 -20.55 -0.75 -40.02
CA GLY A 386 -21.09 -0.15 -41.23
C GLY A 386 -22.05 0.98 -40.87
N LYS A 387 -21.89 2.12 -41.56
CA LYS A 387 -22.68 3.34 -41.40
C LYS A 387 -24.17 3.01 -41.30
N THR A 388 -24.71 3.02 -40.08
CA THR A 388 -26.15 3.19 -39.89
C THR A 388 -26.37 4.60 -39.39
N THR A 389 -26.86 5.43 -40.31
CA THR A 389 -27.28 6.80 -40.07
C THR A 389 -28.46 6.81 -39.08
N ARG A 390 -28.24 7.36 -37.89
CA ARG A 390 -29.34 7.94 -37.08
C ARG A 390 -28.93 9.35 -36.61
N PRO A 391 -29.88 10.30 -36.54
CA PRO A 391 -29.56 11.70 -36.37
C PRO A 391 -29.13 11.98 -34.93
N THR A 392 -28.04 12.73 -34.80
CA THR A 392 -27.55 13.29 -33.53
C THR A 392 -28.46 14.41 -33.05
N VAL A 393 -29.05 14.25 -31.86
CA VAL A 393 -29.54 15.36 -31.05
C VAL A 393 -28.35 15.91 -30.26
N HIS A 394 -28.08 17.21 -30.43
CA HIS A 394 -27.03 17.93 -29.71
C HIS A 394 -27.35 18.04 -28.22
N GLY A 395 -26.39 17.66 -27.36
CA GLY A 395 -26.46 17.91 -25.91
C GLY A 395 -25.21 17.42 -25.16
N GLN A 396 -24.38 18.38 -24.73
CA GLN A 396 -23.40 18.32 -23.62
C GLN A 396 -22.54 17.05 -23.46
N ARG A 397 -21.27 17.14 -23.90
CA ARG A 397 -20.19 16.27 -23.40
C ARG A 397 -19.83 16.69 -21.97
N SER A 398 -20.30 15.93 -20.98
CA SER A 398 -19.74 15.92 -19.64
C SER A 398 -18.34 15.31 -19.68
N ALA A 399 -17.33 16.09 -19.29
CA ALA A 399 -15.98 15.61 -19.06
C ALA A 399 -15.99 14.80 -17.76
N LEU A 400 -16.20 13.47 -17.84
CA LEU A 400 -15.89 12.47 -16.80
C LEU A 400 -16.28 11.02 -17.19
N THR A 401 -16.81 10.78 -18.39
CA THR A 401 -17.10 9.41 -18.84
C THR A 401 -15.85 8.75 -19.40
N GLU A 402 -15.10 8.06 -18.54
CA GLU A 402 -14.10 7.05 -18.91
C GLU A 402 -14.70 6.08 -19.95
N PRO A 403 -13.93 5.64 -20.96
CA PRO A 403 -14.45 4.73 -21.98
C PRO A 403 -14.94 3.42 -21.33
N LEU A 404 -16.23 3.13 -21.47
CA LEU A 404 -16.95 1.94 -20.95
C LEU A 404 -16.37 0.56 -21.34
N ASN A 405 -15.26 0.48 -22.07
CA ASN A 405 -14.73 -0.76 -22.65
C ASN A 405 -13.35 -1.17 -22.10
N VAL A 406 -12.75 -0.43 -21.17
CA VAL A 406 -11.43 -0.74 -20.59
C VAL A 406 -11.56 -0.96 -19.09
N ALA A 407 -11.25 -2.17 -18.62
CA ALA A 407 -11.15 -2.45 -17.18
C ALA A 407 -9.77 -2.03 -16.68
N TRP A 408 -9.63 -0.79 -16.21
CA TRP A 408 -8.39 -0.26 -15.66
C TRP A 408 -7.94 -1.04 -14.41
N PRO A 409 -6.62 -1.30 -14.23
CA PRO A 409 -6.13 -1.98 -13.03
C PRO A 409 -6.30 -1.09 -11.78
N ALA A 410 -6.47 -1.72 -10.61
CA ALA A 410 -6.55 -1.02 -9.35
C ALA A 410 -5.21 -0.37 -8.97
N SER A 411 -4.08 -0.98 -9.37
CA SER A 411 -2.75 -0.44 -9.11
C SER A 411 -1.70 -0.73 -10.19
N TYR A 412 -0.65 0.08 -10.16
CA TYR A 412 0.59 -0.09 -10.92
C TYR A 412 1.66 -0.57 -9.95
N MET A 413 2.23 -1.74 -10.20
CA MET A 413 3.17 -2.42 -9.32
C MET A 413 4.60 -2.22 -9.80
N PHE A 414 5.48 -1.79 -8.89
CA PHE A 414 6.87 -1.51 -9.18
C PHE A 414 7.78 -2.47 -8.43
N ASN A 415 8.59 -3.22 -9.17
CA ASN A 415 9.53 -4.19 -8.59
C ASN A 415 10.52 -3.51 -7.66
N ASN A 416 10.79 -4.19 -6.54
CA ASN A 416 11.73 -3.72 -5.54
C ASN A 416 13.17 -3.98 -5.94
N VAL A 417 14.06 -3.03 -5.69
CA VAL A 417 15.50 -3.19 -5.84
C VAL A 417 16.25 -2.55 -4.67
N TYR A 418 17.20 -3.27 -4.09
CA TYR A 418 17.91 -2.80 -2.89
C TYR A 418 19.20 -2.06 -3.24
N PHE A 419 19.25 -0.79 -2.88
CA PHE A 419 20.43 0.06 -2.84
C PHE A 419 21.01 0.05 -1.42
N PHE A 420 21.87 -0.92 -1.14
CA PHE A 420 22.37 -1.07 0.23
C PHE A 420 23.32 0.06 0.64
N LYS A 421 23.10 0.59 1.85
CA LYS A 421 23.98 1.58 2.48
C LYS A 421 25.37 1.04 2.83
N ASP A 422 25.56 -0.27 2.69
CA ASP A 422 26.82 -0.98 2.86
C ASP A 422 27.73 -0.92 1.61
N PHE A 423 27.21 -0.46 0.46
CA PHE A 423 28.06 -0.19 -0.70
C PHE A 423 28.92 1.05 -0.49
N ASN A 424 30.09 1.08 -1.14
CA ASN A 424 30.90 2.29 -1.19
C ASN A 424 30.14 3.40 -1.93
N VAL A 425 30.07 4.58 -1.30
CA VAL A 425 29.55 5.79 -1.94
C VAL A 425 30.49 6.22 -3.06
N THR A 426 29.93 6.82 -4.12
CA THR A 426 30.73 7.28 -5.27
C THR A 426 31.55 8.53 -4.98
N GLY A 427 31.22 9.26 -3.90
CA GLY A 427 31.84 10.54 -3.53
C GLY A 427 31.46 11.73 -4.42
N GLN A 428 30.58 11.53 -5.40
CA GLN A 428 30.24 12.55 -6.41
C GLN A 428 29.06 13.46 -6.04
N ALA A 429 28.42 13.21 -4.89
CA ALA A 429 27.24 13.95 -4.44
C ALA A 429 27.36 14.31 -2.95
N PRO A 430 26.77 15.44 -2.52
CA PRO A 430 26.76 15.85 -1.12
C PRO A 430 26.24 14.77 -0.15
N GLY A 431 26.75 14.78 1.08
CA GLY A 431 26.41 13.85 2.16
C GLY A 431 24.91 13.72 2.46
N PHE A 432 24.16 14.79 2.22
CA PHE A 432 22.73 14.86 2.49
C PHE A 432 21.85 14.26 1.36
N LEU A 433 22.44 13.80 0.24
CA LEU A 433 21.72 13.20 -0.88
C LEU A 433 21.98 11.70 -0.97
N THR A 434 21.32 10.91 -0.12
CA THR A 434 21.48 9.44 -0.07
C THR A 434 21.27 8.81 -1.44
N THR A 435 20.23 9.22 -2.15
CA THR A 435 19.86 8.64 -3.45
C THR A 435 20.87 8.95 -4.55
N GLN A 436 21.69 9.98 -4.36
CA GLN A 436 22.76 10.38 -5.27
C GLN A 436 24.12 9.76 -4.91
N GLN A 437 24.31 9.37 -3.64
CA GLN A 437 25.54 8.74 -3.16
C GLN A 437 25.57 7.24 -3.41
N TYR A 438 24.44 6.56 -3.16
CA TYR A 438 24.31 5.12 -3.29
C TYR A 438 23.73 4.79 -4.67
N LEU A 439 24.62 4.62 -5.65
CA LEU A 439 24.25 4.31 -7.05
C LEU A 439 24.44 2.83 -7.40
N ARG A 440 24.73 1.99 -6.41
CA ARG A 440 24.87 0.54 -6.59
C ARG A 440 23.71 -0.21 -5.95
N HIS A 441 23.22 -1.22 -6.65
CA HIS A 441 22.16 -2.08 -6.17
C HIS A 441 22.40 -3.54 -6.51
N ILE A 442 21.77 -4.45 -5.77
CA ILE A 442 21.70 -5.87 -6.12
C ILE A 442 20.63 -6.10 -7.21
N PRO A 443 20.56 -7.27 -7.87
CA PRO A 443 19.54 -7.53 -8.87
C PRO A 443 18.12 -7.28 -8.32
N PRO A 444 17.18 -6.77 -9.14
CA PRO A 444 15.81 -6.57 -8.72
C PRO A 444 15.19 -7.84 -8.14
N SER A 445 14.29 -7.64 -7.18
CA SER A 445 13.57 -8.73 -6.54
C SER A 445 12.68 -9.47 -7.53
N GLU A 446 12.34 -10.72 -7.20
CA GLU A 446 11.36 -11.49 -7.94
C GLU A 446 10.01 -10.77 -8.01
N LEU A 447 9.22 -11.10 -9.04
CA LEU A 447 7.91 -10.49 -9.28
C LEU A 447 7.02 -10.58 -8.02
N GLY A 448 6.46 -9.45 -7.60
CA GLY A 448 5.57 -9.36 -6.43
C GLY A 448 6.29 -9.30 -5.07
N TYR A 449 7.62 -9.50 -5.01
CA TYR A 449 8.35 -9.47 -3.75
C TYR A 449 8.68 -8.03 -3.30
N SER A 450 8.17 -7.64 -2.14
CA SER A 450 8.37 -6.31 -1.52
C SER A 450 8.07 -5.12 -2.44
N VAL A 451 7.16 -5.32 -3.40
CA VAL A 451 6.76 -4.30 -4.38
C VAL A 451 6.11 -3.10 -3.70
N LYS A 452 6.21 -1.94 -4.35
CA LYS A 452 5.44 -0.75 -3.99
C LYS A 452 4.51 -0.37 -5.14
N GLN A 453 3.44 0.35 -4.83
CA GLN A 453 2.37 0.60 -5.77
C GLN A 453 1.96 2.07 -5.84
N ILE A 454 1.58 2.48 -7.05
CA ILE A 454 0.74 3.66 -7.27
C ILE A 454 -0.65 3.15 -7.61
N TYR A 455 -1.67 3.50 -6.84
CA TYR A 455 -2.99 2.87 -6.95
C TYR A 455 -4.12 3.89 -7.08
N ASN A 456 -5.24 3.45 -7.66
CA ASN A 456 -6.50 4.18 -7.65
C ASN A 456 -7.17 3.96 -6.28
N PRO A 457 -7.28 5.01 -5.43
CA PRO A 457 -7.81 4.82 -4.08
C PRO A 457 -9.29 4.43 -4.05
N ARG A 458 -10.02 4.63 -5.15
CA ARG A 458 -11.43 4.21 -5.26
C ARG A 458 -11.58 2.74 -5.58
N ALA A 459 -10.53 2.07 -6.06
CA ALA A 459 -10.55 0.67 -6.43
C ALA A 459 -10.35 -0.29 -5.25
N CYS A 460 -10.00 0.22 -4.07
CA CYS A 460 -9.66 -0.58 -2.89
C CYS A 460 -10.63 -0.34 -1.73
N VAL A 461 -11.04 -1.40 -1.04
CA VAL A 461 -11.71 -1.35 0.27
C VAL A 461 -10.70 -1.41 1.40
N GLY A 462 -9.59 -2.12 1.20
CA GLY A 462 -8.59 -2.35 2.22
C GLY A 462 -7.19 -2.34 1.63
N ILE A 463 -6.25 -1.71 2.33
CA ILE A 463 -4.82 -1.71 2.01
C ILE A 463 -4.07 -2.48 3.09
N GLN A 464 -3.13 -3.32 2.67
CA GLN A 464 -2.16 -4.00 3.54
C GLN A 464 -0.77 -3.83 2.93
N ASN A 465 0.24 -3.54 3.75
CA ASN A 465 1.67 -3.58 3.38
C ASN A 465 1.95 -3.05 1.95
N HIS A 466 1.36 -1.88 1.63
CA HIS A 466 1.49 -1.11 0.39
C HIS A 466 0.77 -1.59 -0.88
N TYR A 467 -0.19 -2.51 -0.77
CA TYR A 467 -1.00 -2.94 -1.91
C TYR A 467 -2.49 -2.99 -1.58
N CYS A 468 -3.29 -2.94 -2.65
CA CYS A 468 -4.73 -3.15 -2.59
C CYS A 468 -5.01 -4.58 -2.13
N TRP A 469 -5.35 -4.76 -0.85
CA TRP A 469 -5.62 -6.06 -0.26
C TRP A 469 -7.03 -6.55 -0.62
N VAL A 470 -8.00 -5.64 -0.56
CA VAL A 470 -9.41 -5.92 -0.84
C VAL A 470 -9.87 -5.00 -1.96
N LEU A 471 -10.28 -5.57 -3.08
CA LEU A 471 -10.83 -4.81 -4.20
C LEU A 471 -12.27 -4.34 -3.91
N PHE A 472 -12.60 -3.16 -4.42
CA PHE A 472 -13.95 -2.62 -4.38
C PHE A 472 -14.88 -3.32 -5.38
N ASP A 473 -14.44 -3.46 -6.64
CA ASP A 473 -15.10 -4.29 -7.64
C ASP A 473 -14.20 -5.49 -7.94
N LYS A 474 -14.74 -6.69 -7.71
CA LYS A 474 -14.05 -7.96 -7.96
C LYS A 474 -13.61 -8.17 -9.41
N ASN A 475 -14.23 -7.47 -10.35
CA ASN A 475 -13.90 -7.55 -11.77
C ASN A 475 -12.74 -6.61 -12.16
N THR A 476 -12.34 -5.70 -11.27
CA THR A 476 -11.20 -4.81 -11.50
C THR A 476 -9.91 -5.63 -11.49
N PRO A 477 -9.05 -5.54 -12.52
CA PRO A 477 -7.73 -6.17 -12.49
C PRO A 477 -6.93 -5.66 -11.28
N LEU A 478 -6.29 -6.56 -10.54
CA LEU A 478 -5.69 -6.19 -9.25
C LEU A 478 -4.51 -5.23 -9.44
N TYR A 479 -3.57 -5.61 -10.31
CA TYR A 479 -2.43 -4.77 -10.64
C TYR A 479 -1.96 -4.99 -12.08
N LEU A 480 -1.28 -3.97 -12.60
CA LEU A 480 -0.42 -4.05 -13.78
C LEU A 480 1.04 -4.03 -13.31
N ASP A 481 1.82 -5.04 -13.71
CA ASP A 481 3.26 -5.05 -13.46
C ASP A 481 3.95 -4.04 -14.37
N VAL A 482 4.68 -3.10 -13.76
CA VAL A 482 5.36 -2.03 -14.50
C VAL A 482 6.74 -2.51 -14.93
N PRO A 483 7.09 -2.37 -16.23
CA PRO A 483 8.40 -2.76 -16.72
C PRO A 483 9.51 -2.01 -15.98
N GLN A 484 10.54 -2.74 -15.54
CA GLN A 484 11.62 -2.19 -14.72
C GLN A 484 12.38 -1.05 -15.40
N ASN A 485 12.38 -0.97 -16.74
CA ASN A 485 12.99 0.14 -17.48
C ASN A 485 12.13 1.41 -17.48
N VAL A 486 10.83 1.31 -17.19
CA VAL A 486 9.89 2.44 -17.12
C VAL A 486 9.86 3.02 -15.70
N GLY A 487 9.72 2.16 -14.70
CA GLY A 487 9.65 2.53 -13.29
C GLY A 487 10.12 1.39 -12.39
N MET A 488 10.71 1.72 -11.24
CA MET A 488 11.20 0.72 -10.28
C MET A 488 11.18 1.29 -8.86
N ASN A 489 10.87 0.45 -7.87
CA ASN A 489 10.96 0.83 -6.45
C ASN A 489 12.40 0.68 -5.96
N GLN A 490 13.07 1.79 -5.68
CA GLN A 490 14.43 1.80 -5.13
C GLN A 490 14.40 1.85 -3.62
N HIS A 491 15.00 0.87 -2.95
CA HIS A 491 15.00 0.69 -1.49
C HIS A 491 16.39 0.93 -0.89
N TYR A 492 16.53 2.03 -0.16
CA TYR A 492 17.80 2.52 0.39
C TYR A 492 17.96 2.19 1.88
N LYS A 493 18.48 1.00 2.20
CA LYS A 493 18.64 0.53 3.59
C LYS A 493 19.94 -0.21 3.83
N LYS A 494 20.26 -0.51 5.09
CA LYS A 494 21.33 -1.48 5.39
C LYS A 494 20.89 -2.90 5.03
N CYS A 495 21.83 -3.72 4.59
CA CYS A 495 21.55 -5.12 4.33
C CYS A 495 21.16 -5.84 5.63
N HIS A 496 20.06 -6.57 5.57
CA HIS A 496 19.45 -7.24 6.71
C HIS A 496 19.28 -8.75 6.49
N PHE A 497 19.68 -9.26 5.32
CA PHE A 497 19.46 -10.65 4.92
C PHE A 497 20.23 -11.67 5.76
N ASP A 498 21.37 -11.30 6.34
CA ASP A 498 22.12 -12.19 7.24
C ASP A 498 21.29 -12.55 8.47
N ALA A 499 20.66 -11.54 9.08
CA ALA A 499 19.79 -11.71 10.24
C ALA A 499 18.44 -12.33 9.82
N TYR A 500 17.81 -11.79 8.78
CA TYR A 500 16.49 -12.23 8.32
C TYR A 500 16.46 -13.72 7.92
N LEU A 501 17.49 -14.19 7.23
CA LEU A 501 17.59 -15.60 6.80
C LEU A 501 18.34 -16.48 7.80
N ASN A 502 18.78 -15.91 8.94
CA ASN A 502 19.67 -16.56 9.90
C ASN A 502 20.86 -17.26 9.21
N LYS A 503 21.48 -16.56 8.25
CA LYS A 503 22.51 -17.10 7.37
C LYS A 503 23.62 -16.07 7.15
N PRO A 504 24.64 -16.04 8.03
CA PRO A 504 25.76 -15.11 7.93
C PRO A 504 26.46 -15.18 6.56
N GLY A 505 26.85 -14.02 6.02
CA GLY A 505 27.54 -13.91 4.74
C GLY A 505 26.62 -13.88 3.51
N THR A 506 25.30 -13.90 3.70
CA THR A 506 24.33 -13.71 2.62
C THR A 506 24.43 -12.32 2.02
N CYS A 507 24.47 -11.27 2.83
CA CYS A 507 24.67 -9.88 2.43
C CYS A 507 25.95 -9.72 1.61
N LYS A 508 27.08 -10.25 2.10
CA LYS A 508 28.36 -10.24 1.39
C LYS A 508 28.26 -10.94 0.02
N THR A 509 27.48 -12.01 -0.07
CA THR A 509 27.28 -12.76 -1.33
C THR A 509 26.40 -11.99 -2.30
N LEU A 510 25.27 -11.45 -1.85
CA LEU A 510 24.36 -10.65 -2.68
C LEU A 510 25.04 -9.43 -3.27
N MET A 511 25.85 -8.73 -2.45
CA MET A 511 26.55 -7.52 -2.88
C MET A 511 27.62 -7.75 -3.95
N LYS A 512 28.11 -9.00 -4.13
CA LYS A 512 29.07 -9.33 -5.20
C LYS A 512 28.46 -9.19 -6.60
N ASN A 513 27.16 -9.44 -6.74
CA ASN A 513 26.44 -9.36 -8.01
C ASN A 513 25.76 -7.99 -8.17
N SER A 514 26.42 -6.90 -7.76
CA SER A 514 25.85 -5.55 -7.82
C SER A 514 26.06 -4.88 -9.18
N GLY A 515 25.06 -4.10 -9.59
CA GLY A 515 25.10 -3.21 -10.75
C GLY A 515 25.16 -1.74 -10.33
N VAL A 516 25.55 -0.88 -11.27
CA VAL A 516 25.45 0.59 -11.12
C VAL A 516 24.20 1.06 -11.84
N ASP A 517 23.40 1.90 -11.17
CA ASP A 517 22.23 2.56 -11.75
C ASP A 517 22.38 4.08 -11.58
N LEU A 518 22.46 4.78 -12.71
CA LEU A 518 22.61 6.23 -12.77
C LEU A 518 21.28 6.96 -12.94
N THR A 519 20.13 6.27 -12.93
CA THR A 519 18.81 6.87 -13.19
C THR A 519 18.55 8.10 -12.31
N MET A 520 18.89 7.99 -11.03
CA MET A 520 18.64 9.03 -10.03
C MET A 520 19.48 10.30 -10.28
N THR A 521 20.61 10.18 -10.99
CA THR A 521 21.50 11.30 -11.27
C THR A 521 20.89 12.37 -12.17
N ARG A 522 19.85 12.04 -12.96
CA ARG A 522 19.15 13.04 -13.77
C ARG A 522 18.54 14.14 -12.92
N PHE A 523 18.09 13.80 -11.71
CA PHE A 523 17.39 14.72 -10.82
C PHE A 523 18.35 15.54 -9.95
N ARG A 524 19.66 15.27 -10.01
CA ARG A 524 20.65 15.79 -9.05
C ARG A 524 20.63 17.31 -8.93
N ARG A 525 20.70 18.03 -10.05
CA ARG A 525 20.85 19.50 -10.03
C ARG A 525 19.66 20.17 -9.37
N GLU A 526 18.46 19.78 -9.76
CA GLU A 526 17.23 20.35 -9.20
C GLU A 526 17.03 19.91 -7.74
N LEU A 527 17.24 18.62 -7.44
CA LEU A 527 17.10 18.08 -6.09
C LEU A 527 18.07 18.77 -5.12
N GLU A 528 19.34 18.90 -5.49
CA GLU A 528 20.34 19.54 -4.64
C GLU A 528 19.96 20.99 -4.33
N SER A 529 19.52 21.75 -5.35
CA SER A 529 19.07 23.13 -5.18
C SER A 529 17.92 23.24 -4.18
N ARG A 530 16.89 22.41 -4.34
CA ARG A 530 15.73 22.37 -3.44
C ARG A 530 16.09 21.96 -2.02
N VAL A 531 16.87 20.90 -1.87
CA VAL A 531 17.26 20.37 -0.56
C VAL A 531 18.09 21.40 0.20
N ARG A 532 19.05 22.08 -0.43
CA ARG A 532 19.88 23.12 0.23
C ARG A 532 19.05 24.26 0.81
N VAL A 533 17.99 24.69 0.13
CA VAL A 533 17.07 25.71 0.65
C VAL A 533 16.43 25.22 1.95
N VAL A 534 15.86 24.01 1.95
CA VAL A 534 15.16 23.48 3.11
C VAL A 534 16.11 23.18 4.28
N LEU A 535 17.31 22.67 4.01
CA LEU A 535 18.31 22.44 5.05
C LEU A 535 18.73 23.73 5.76
N LYS A 536 18.89 24.83 4.99
CA LYS A 536 19.18 26.15 5.55
C LYS A 536 18.04 26.67 6.44
N GLU A 537 16.78 26.46 6.05
CA GLU A 537 15.62 26.85 6.86
C GLU A 537 15.48 26.06 8.16
N LEU A 538 15.99 24.83 8.19
CA LEU A 538 15.94 23.92 9.35
C LEU A 538 17.20 23.97 10.23
N ASP A 539 18.17 24.83 9.89
CA ASP A 539 19.50 24.89 10.51
C ASP A 539 20.26 23.54 10.46
N LEU A 540 20.02 22.74 9.42
CA LEU A 540 20.67 21.44 9.20
C LEU A 540 21.93 21.61 8.34
N ASN A 541 22.94 22.27 8.91
CA ASN A 541 24.09 22.78 8.15
C ASN A 541 25.30 21.84 8.11
N LYS A 542 25.23 20.65 8.75
CA LYS A 542 26.40 19.75 8.93
C LYS A 542 27.06 19.33 7.61
N PHE A 543 26.30 19.28 6.54
CA PHE A 543 26.73 18.80 5.22
C PHE A 543 26.55 19.82 4.09
N MET A 544 26.15 21.07 4.42
CA MET A 544 26.02 22.14 3.43
C MET A 544 27.37 22.70 3.06
#